data_AF-A0A836KRI1-F1
#
_entry.id   AF-A0A836KRI1-F1
#
_cell.length_a   1.000
_cell.length_b   1.000
_cell.length_c   1.000
_cell.angle_alpha   90.00
_cell.angle_beta   90.00
_cell.angle_gamma   90.00
#
_symmetry.space_group_name_H-M   'P 1'
#
loop_
_entity.id
_entity.type
_entity.pdbx_description
1 polymer ?
#
loop_
_entity_poly.entity_id
_entity_poly.type
_entity_poly.pdbx_seq_one_letter_code
_entity_poly.pdbx_strand_id
1 'polypeptide(L)'
;MPHGRTVVSWNATTAGSTVHSLALRVSLFTTLRPSTGGALARLFVGAPTSRCGRHSLLHAATRRYTNVLYRLPPTQTIPTHSSSGEEVDTELFVRQVKNFFEVLRQSQLIEQSHEMKSCPYYECIFTNDLFFQHYDLIIPMPKLGREHRSAEISETIRYMRGWGATGDVNHVLQDVKGGRASGSDFISTTHGILMGYGTSRTNKLSMMTLTGAIAPSEATAEQARALCVEPVEMLPDSPPLSDVIAFAGQRTLVISDTEHGHNATQQVVQRIPKVPWQIIKLEPGCCFFSHLAGVNYVYDVLCDQDFPLSMERLGESGMNPFPVEWSEPRKLGITMRSICMTARFTRGTMNAGGYANSRGHAASSFNYHSRDISRKSRLFVGGNRKHGDQLAPLAAQLEADEIQKPVYQPIPRYAPPMHRPGTVAPTEPPVQGG
;
A
#
# COMPACT_ATOMS: atom_id res chain seq x y z
N MET A 1 -8.97 16.62 55.71
CA MET A 1 -9.79 16.00 56.77
C MET A 1 -11.25 16.17 56.40
N PRO A 2 -12.14 15.18 56.58
CA PRO A 2 -11.93 13.72 56.68
C PRO A 2 -11.96 13.08 55.26
N HIS A 3 -11.43 11.90 54.92
CA HIS A 3 -11.33 10.57 55.56
C HIS A 3 -12.62 9.73 55.48
N GLY A 4 -12.54 8.62 54.74
CA GLY A 4 -13.64 7.68 54.47
C GLY A 4 -13.25 6.63 53.43
N ARG A 5 -12.21 5.81 53.71
CA ARG A 5 -11.88 4.62 52.90
C ARG A 5 -12.82 3.47 53.29
N THR A 6 -13.40 2.79 52.31
CA THR A 6 -13.84 1.39 52.45
C THR A 6 -13.24 0.56 51.33
N VAL A 7 -12.37 -0.37 51.72
CA VAL A 7 -11.83 -1.42 50.85
C VAL A 7 -12.60 -2.69 51.20
N VAL A 8 -13.16 -3.37 50.21
CA VAL A 8 -13.61 -4.76 50.34
C VAL A 8 -12.95 -5.54 49.22
N SER A 9 -11.90 -6.27 49.58
CA SER A 9 -11.45 -7.44 48.82
C SER A 9 -12.41 -8.60 49.08
N TRP A 10 -12.32 -9.67 48.29
CA TRP A 10 -12.08 -11.04 48.78
C TRP A 10 -11.77 -11.95 47.59
N ASN A 11 -10.92 -12.96 47.83
CA ASN A 11 -10.43 -13.89 46.80
C ASN A 11 -11.19 -15.21 46.80
N ALA A 12 -11.03 -15.95 45.71
CA ALA A 12 -11.70 -17.20 45.36
C ALA A 12 -11.50 -18.38 46.33
N THR A 13 -12.44 -19.35 46.27
CA THR A 13 -12.11 -20.79 46.26
C THR A 13 -13.17 -21.66 45.57
N THR A 14 -12.72 -22.39 44.55
CA THR A 14 -13.12 -23.75 44.09
C THR A 14 -14.39 -24.46 44.61
N ALA A 15 -15.23 -24.96 43.68
CA ALA A 15 -15.48 -26.41 43.46
C ALA A 15 -16.52 -26.70 42.34
N GLY A 16 -16.48 -27.90 41.74
CA GLY A 16 -17.71 -28.64 41.40
C GLY A 16 -18.33 -28.56 39.98
N SER A 17 -17.76 -29.32 39.04
CA SER A 17 -18.45 -30.24 38.10
C SER A 17 -19.78 -29.90 37.37
N THR A 18 -19.73 -30.20 36.06
CA THR A 18 -20.77 -30.83 35.19
C THR A 18 -22.03 -30.07 34.73
N VAL A 19 -22.02 -29.77 33.42
CA VAL A 19 -23.04 -30.16 32.42
C VAL A 19 -24.52 -30.07 32.81
N HIS A 20 -25.25 -29.14 32.18
CA HIS A 20 -26.32 -29.51 31.23
C HIS A 20 -26.71 -28.33 30.32
N SER A 21 -27.04 -28.64 29.06
CA SER A 21 -27.70 -27.67 28.19
C SER A 21 -29.19 -27.59 28.56
N LEU A 22 -29.75 -26.39 28.54
CA LEU A 22 -31.19 -26.20 28.42
C LEU A 22 -31.50 -24.83 27.82
N ALA A 23 -32.00 -24.85 26.59
CA ALA A 23 -32.60 -23.68 25.99
C ALA A 23 -33.97 -23.42 26.63
N LEU A 24 -34.26 -22.18 27.00
CA LEU A 24 -35.60 -21.75 27.37
C LEU A 24 -35.92 -20.43 26.69
N ARG A 25 -36.86 -20.50 25.74
CA ARG A 25 -37.56 -19.33 25.19
C ARG A 25 -38.45 -18.74 26.27
N VAL A 26 -38.63 -17.42 26.24
CA VAL A 26 -39.89 -16.80 26.66
C VAL A 26 -40.53 -16.18 25.42
N SER A 27 -41.62 -16.79 24.98
CA SER A 27 -42.56 -16.27 23.98
C SER A 27 -43.54 -15.29 24.62
N LEU A 28 -44.37 -14.61 23.80
CA LEU A 28 -45.76 -14.14 24.01
C LEU A 28 -45.97 -12.91 23.09
N PHE A 29 -47.06 -12.71 22.33
CA PHE A 29 -48.39 -13.32 22.20
C PHE A 29 -48.73 -13.42 20.67
N THR A 30 -49.24 -14.53 20.11
CA THR A 30 -50.69 -14.82 19.79
C THR A 30 -51.44 -13.66 19.10
N THR A 31 -52.25 -13.79 18.04
CA THR A 31 -52.83 -14.93 17.27
C THR A 31 -53.42 -14.34 15.95
N LEU A 32 -54.07 -15.01 14.99
CA LEU A 32 -54.64 -16.37 14.87
C LEU A 32 -54.52 -16.90 13.40
N ARG A 33 -55.59 -17.47 12.83
CA ARG A 33 -55.84 -18.02 11.48
C ARG A 33 -57.39 -18.18 11.35
N PRO A 34 -58.05 -18.64 10.24
CA PRO A 34 -57.61 -19.75 9.37
C PRO A 34 -57.96 -19.72 7.86
N SER A 35 -57.32 -20.67 7.15
CA SER A 35 -57.65 -21.41 5.89
C SER A 35 -59.02 -21.19 5.21
N THR A 36 -59.19 -21.28 3.88
CA THR A 36 -58.50 -22.07 2.84
C THR A 36 -58.04 -21.18 1.66
N GLY A 37 -57.60 -21.63 0.47
CA GLY A 37 -57.48 -22.97 -0.14
C GLY A 37 -56.53 -23.01 -1.35
N GLY A 38 -56.68 -23.99 -2.26
CA GLY A 38 -55.80 -24.18 -3.44
C GLY A 38 -56.50 -24.09 -4.80
N ALA A 39 -55.76 -23.61 -5.82
CA ALA A 39 -55.97 -23.93 -7.25
C ALA A 39 -54.72 -23.54 -8.07
N LEU A 40 -54.52 -24.23 -9.21
CA LEU A 40 -53.43 -24.00 -10.17
C LEU A 40 -53.73 -22.82 -11.10
N ALA A 41 -52.70 -22.03 -11.43
CA ALA A 41 -52.60 -21.34 -12.72
C ALA A 41 -51.13 -21.11 -13.11
N ARG A 42 -50.64 -21.88 -14.09
CA ARG A 42 -49.48 -21.47 -14.90
C ARG A 42 -49.99 -20.52 -15.98
N LEU A 43 -49.32 -19.38 -16.16
CA LEU A 43 -49.11 -18.72 -17.45
C LEU A 43 -48.28 -17.45 -17.22
N PHE A 44 -47.09 -17.36 -17.82
CA PHE A 44 -46.68 -16.23 -18.66
C PHE A 44 -45.39 -16.60 -19.39
N VAL A 45 -45.54 -16.88 -20.68
CA VAL A 45 -44.46 -16.93 -21.67
C VAL A 45 -44.33 -15.53 -22.25
N GLY A 46 -43.11 -15.01 -22.42
CA GLY A 46 -42.91 -13.67 -22.97
C GLY A 46 -41.49 -13.14 -22.86
N ALA A 47 -40.50 -13.87 -23.40
CA ALA A 47 -39.14 -13.37 -23.52
C ALA A 47 -38.99 -12.49 -24.78
N PRO A 48 -38.40 -11.29 -24.68
CA PRO A 48 -37.76 -10.63 -25.81
C PRO A 48 -36.27 -11.00 -25.87
N THR A 49 -35.80 -11.33 -27.08
CA THR A 49 -34.45 -11.79 -27.38
C THR A 49 -33.42 -10.66 -27.46
N SER A 50 -32.14 -11.01 -27.38
CA SER A 50 -31.01 -10.10 -27.31
C SER A 50 -30.69 -9.35 -28.62
N ARG A 51 -30.25 -8.09 -28.47
CA ARG A 51 -29.18 -7.45 -29.26
C ARG A 51 -28.29 -6.69 -28.27
N CYS A 52 -27.25 -7.33 -27.73
CA CYS A 52 -25.92 -7.40 -28.35
C CYS A 52 -25.25 -6.04 -28.60
N GLY A 53 -25.14 -5.22 -27.55
CA GLY A 53 -24.03 -4.28 -27.41
C GLY A 53 -22.87 -4.98 -26.70
N ARG A 54 -21.86 -5.46 -27.45
CA ARG A 54 -20.63 -6.01 -26.87
C ARG A 54 -19.75 -4.86 -26.35
N HIS A 55 -20.11 -4.28 -25.21
CA HIS A 55 -19.08 -3.71 -24.35
C HIS A 55 -18.22 -4.87 -23.89
N SER A 56 -16.96 -4.91 -24.34
CA SER A 56 -15.96 -5.76 -23.71
C SER A 56 -15.79 -5.24 -22.29
N LEU A 57 -16.45 -5.90 -21.33
CA LEU A 57 -16.03 -5.86 -19.94
C LEU A 57 -14.63 -6.46 -19.89
N LEU A 58 -13.64 -5.60 -20.10
CA LEU A 58 -12.26 -5.88 -19.72
C LEU A 58 -12.33 -6.28 -18.25
N HIS A 59 -12.10 -7.56 -17.98
CA HIS A 59 -11.92 -8.05 -16.63
C HIS A 59 -10.61 -7.46 -16.10
N ALA A 60 -10.66 -6.22 -15.63
CA ALA A 60 -9.62 -5.61 -14.83
C ALA A 60 -9.42 -6.55 -13.62
N ALA A 61 -8.23 -7.13 -13.52
CA ALA A 61 -7.92 -8.09 -12.48
C ALA A 61 -7.83 -7.39 -11.13
N THR A 62 -8.98 -7.17 -10.47
CA THR A 62 -9.07 -6.58 -9.14
C THR A 62 -8.43 -7.50 -8.10
N ARG A 63 -7.12 -7.35 -7.92
CA ARG A 63 -6.35 -7.96 -6.83
C ARG A 63 -5.84 -6.84 -5.94
N ARG A 64 -6.75 -6.47 -5.04
CA ARG A 64 -6.73 -5.24 -4.27
C ARG A 64 -6.27 -5.52 -2.85
N TYR A 65 -5.32 -4.70 -2.38
CA TYR A 65 -4.69 -4.81 -1.05
C TYR A 65 -4.16 -3.46 -0.52
N THR A 66 -4.10 -2.43 -1.37
CA THR A 66 -3.56 -1.11 -1.04
C THR A 66 -4.71 -0.20 -0.61
N ASN A 67 -4.65 0.33 0.60
CA ASN A 67 -5.62 1.25 1.17
C ASN A 67 -4.92 2.57 1.50
N VAL A 68 -5.68 3.63 1.72
CA VAL A 68 -5.14 4.89 2.27
C VAL A 68 -5.90 5.26 3.54
N LEU A 69 -5.15 5.68 4.55
CA LEU A 69 -5.68 6.23 5.79
C LEU A 69 -5.38 7.73 5.79
N TYR A 70 -6.37 8.53 6.17
CA TYR A 70 -6.23 9.99 6.26
C TYR A 70 -6.93 10.53 7.52
N ARG A 71 -6.63 11.77 7.89
CA ARG A 71 -7.34 12.53 8.92
C ARG A 71 -7.73 13.89 8.35
N LEU A 72 -8.91 14.37 8.71
CA LEU A 72 -9.28 15.76 8.50
C LEU A 72 -9.03 16.54 9.80
N PRO A 73 -8.35 17.71 9.75
CA PRO A 73 -8.22 18.57 10.91
C PRO A 73 -9.57 19.23 11.22
N PRO A 74 -9.83 19.64 12.48
CA PRO A 74 -11.03 20.42 12.80
C PRO A 74 -10.97 21.76 12.04
N THR A 75 -12.08 22.19 11.43
CA THR A 75 -12.12 23.38 10.56
C THR A 75 -11.55 24.64 11.24
N GLN A 76 -11.81 24.79 12.55
CA GLN A 76 -11.31 25.89 13.40
C GLN A 76 -9.78 25.94 13.54
N THR A 77 -9.06 24.87 13.16
CA THR A 77 -7.59 24.79 13.23
C THR A 77 -6.92 25.02 11.88
N ILE A 78 -7.69 25.07 10.78
CA ILE A 78 -7.14 25.32 9.44
C ILE A 78 -6.71 26.79 9.36
N PRO A 79 -5.47 27.09 8.93
CA PRO A 79 -5.04 28.48 8.74
C PRO A 79 -5.90 29.18 7.69
N THR A 80 -6.38 30.38 8.00
CA THR A 80 -7.18 31.21 7.09
C THR A 80 -6.34 31.97 6.07
N HIS A 81 -5.01 31.96 6.22
CA HIS A 81 -4.07 32.63 5.33
C HIS A 81 -2.85 31.74 5.07
N SER A 82 -2.31 31.80 3.86
CA SER A 82 -1.03 31.18 3.50
C SER A 82 0.17 31.91 4.11
N SER A 83 1.37 31.35 3.96
CA SER A 83 2.63 32.05 4.25
C SER A 83 2.89 33.26 3.33
N SER A 84 2.27 33.31 2.15
CA SER A 84 2.26 34.47 1.25
C SER A 84 1.20 35.53 1.62
N GLY A 85 0.30 35.25 2.57
CA GLY A 85 -0.80 36.12 2.96
C GLY A 85 -2.05 36.01 2.08
N GLU A 86 -2.12 35.02 1.19
CA GLU A 86 -3.33 34.71 0.42
C GLU A 86 -4.41 34.11 1.33
N GLU A 87 -5.65 34.54 1.16
CA GLU A 87 -6.80 33.99 1.88
C GLU A 87 -7.07 32.53 1.46
N VAL A 88 -7.34 31.68 2.44
CA VAL A 88 -7.62 30.25 2.27
C VAL A 88 -9.07 29.98 2.67
N ASP A 89 -9.87 29.53 1.71
CA ASP A 89 -11.25 29.13 1.97
C ASP A 89 -11.25 27.76 2.66
N THR A 90 -11.56 27.75 3.96
CA THR A 90 -11.56 26.54 4.78
C THR A 90 -12.65 25.53 4.39
N GLU A 91 -13.76 25.96 3.78
CA GLU A 91 -14.81 25.06 3.30
C GLU A 91 -14.41 24.42 1.98
N LEU A 92 -13.87 25.23 1.05
CA LEU A 92 -13.31 24.75 -0.21
C LEU A 92 -12.13 23.81 0.01
N PHE A 93 -11.25 24.11 0.98
CA PHE A 93 -10.16 23.23 1.40
C PHE A 93 -10.66 21.85 1.82
N VAL A 94 -11.63 21.77 2.74
CA VAL A 94 -12.18 20.49 3.20
C VAL A 94 -12.88 19.76 2.04
N ARG A 95 -13.54 20.49 1.14
CA ARG A 95 -14.16 19.93 -0.06
C ARG A 95 -13.14 19.33 -1.03
N GLN A 96 -12.05 20.04 -1.32
CA GLN A 96 -10.97 19.57 -2.21
C GLN A 96 -10.26 18.34 -1.64
N VAL A 97 -9.92 18.36 -0.34
CA VAL A 97 -9.29 17.20 0.33
C VAL A 97 -10.21 15.97 0.27
N LYS A 98 -11.53 16.11 0.47
CA LYS A 98 -12.48 15.00 0.32
C LYS A 98 -12.63 14.53 -1.12
N ASN A 99 -12.80 15.46 -2.06
CA ASN A 99 -12.91 15.16 -3.50
C ASN A 99 -11.69 14.38 -4.01
N PHE A 100 -10.49 14.74 -3.56
CA PHE A 100 -9.27 13.99 -3.87
C PHE A 100 -9.36 12.51 -3.45
N PHE A 101 -9.90 12.17 -2.26
CA PHE A 101 -10.10 10.76 -1.90
C PHE A 101 -11.20 10.07 -2.73
N GLU A 102 -12.20 10.81 -3.21
CA GLU A 102 -13.20 10.30 -4.14
C GLU A 102 -12.62 9.99 -5.54
N VAL A 103 -11.73 10.85 -6.06
CA VAL A 103 -10.95 10.60 -7.29
C VAL A 103 -9.96 9.46 -7.09
N LEU A 104 -9.27 9.41 -5.95
CA LEU A 104 -8.32 8.36 -5.61
C LEU A 104 -8.97 6.96 -5.59
N ARG A 105 -10.23 6.87 -5.17
CA ARG A 105 -11.06 5.65 -5.22
C ARG A 105 -11.49 5.23 -6.64
N GLN A 106 -11.43 6.14 -7.62
CA GLN A 106 -11.67 5.82 -9.03
C GLN A 106 -10.40 5.29 -9.73
N SER A 107 -9.22 5.64 -9.22
CA SER A 107 -7.93 5.10 -9.69
C SER A 107 -7.72 3.64 -9.31
N GLN A 108 -6.78 2.97 -9.98
CA GLN A 108 -6.31 1.61 -9.64
C GLN A 108 -5.25 1.59 -8.53
N LEU A 109 -4.80 2.75 -8.04
CA LEU A 109 -3.75 2.84 -7.01
C LEU A 109 -4.22 2.25 -5.67
N ILE A 110 -5.50 2.46 -5.32
CA ILE A 110 -6.06 2.19 -3.99
C ILE A 110 -7.43 1.50 -4.09
N GLU A 111 -7.70 0.64 -3.12
CA GLU A 111 -8.94 -0.08 -2.93
C GLU A 111 -9.96 0.70 -2.12
N GLN A 112 -9.57 1.11 -0.91
CA GLN A 112 -10.41 1.83 0.04
C GLN A 112 -9.63 2.98 0.68
N SER A 113 -10.35 4.08 0.87
CA SER A 113 -9.95 5.24 1.67
C SER A 113 -10.63 5.15 3.03
N HIS A 114 -9.87 5.22 4.11
CA HIS A 114 -10.37 5.16 5.48
C HIS A 114 -10.10 6.47 6.23
N GLU A 115 -11.17 7.16 6.64
CA GLU A 115 -11.06 8.33 7.50
C GLU A 115 -10.78 7.88 8.94
N MET A 116 -9.64 8.30 9.49
CA MET A 116 -9.32 8.17 10.90
C MET A 116 -9.91 9.33 11.69
N LYS A 117 -10.12 9.13 13.00
CA LYS A 117 -10.58 10.20 13.90
C LYS A 117 -9.62 11.40 13.87
N SER A 118 -10.23 12.58 13.78
CA SER A 118 -9.57 13.88 13.86
C SER A 118 -8.91 14.11 15.23
N CYS A 119 -7.72 14.74 15.22
CA CYS A 119 -7.02 15.18 16.43
C CYS A 119 -7.21 16.71 16.60
N PRO A 120 -7.07 17.27 17.81
CA PRO A 120 -7.42 18.68 18.10
C PRO A 120 -6.37 19.70 17.61
N TYR A 121 -5.71 19.44 16.48
CA TYR A 121 -4.67 20.29 15.90
C TYR A 121 -4.53 20.06 14.39
N TYR A 122 -4.11 21.10 13.68
CA TYR A 122 -3.96 21.13 12.22
C TYR A 122 -3.05 20.02 11.67
N GLU A 123 -1.88 19.81 12.28
CA GLU A 123 -0.85 18.89 11.76
C GLU A 123 -1.28 17.42 11.65
N CYS A 124 -2.40 17.02 12.24
CA CYS A 124 -2.90 15.65 12.12
C CYS A 124 -3.26 15.26 10.67
N ILE A 125 -3.46 16.25 9.79
CA ILE A 125 -3.68 16.03 8.36
C ILE A 125 -2.46 15.36 7.69
N PHE A 126 -1.24 15.61 8.17
CA PHE A 126 0.00 15.06 7.63
C PHE A 126 0.22 13.62 8.09
N THR A 127 -0.64 12.71 7.65
CA THR A 127 -0.63 11.31 8.08
C THR A 127 0.57 10.53 7.53
N ASN A 128 1.08 10.90 6.34
CA ASN A 128 2.21 10.23 5.70
C ASN A 128 3.55 10.47 6.44
N ASP A 129 3.66 11.49 7.29
CA ASP A 129 4.87 11.71 8.08
C ASP A 129 5.09 10.69 9.20
N LEU A 130 4.05 9.98 9.63
CA LEU A 130 4.07 9.12 10.80
C LEU A 130 4.60 7.71 10.52
N PHE A 131 4.41 7.21 9.29
CA PHE A 131 4.72 5.85 8.89
C PHE A 131 5.21 5.80 7.45
N PHE A 132 6.06 4.83 7.18
CA PHE A 132 6.29 4.33 5.83
C PHE A 132 5.94 2.84 5.79
N GLN A 133 5.23 2.40 4.75
CA GLN A 133 4.95 0.98 4.52
C GLN A 133 5.53 0.54 3.17
N HIS A 134 6.26 -0.58 3.17
CA HIS A 134 6.79 -1.23 1.98
C HIS A 134 6.43 -2.72 2.02
N TYR A 135 5.57 -3.15 1.09
CA TYR A 135 4.90 -4.45 1.15
C TYR A 135 4.23 -4.67 2.53
N ASP A 136 4.68 -5.66 3.27
CA ASP A 136 4.10 -6.06 4.56
C ASP A 136 4.85 -5.41 5.74
N LEU A 137 5.96 -4.71 5.48
CA LEU A 137 6.77 -4.03 6.47
C LEU A 137 6.24 -2.62 6.75
N ILE A 138 5.81 -2.37 7.98
CA ILE A 138 5.39 -1.06 8.49
C ILE A 138 6.52 -0.49 9.34
N ILE A 139 7.12 0.62 8.92
CA ILE A 139 8.14 1.34 9.67
C ILE A 139 7.49 2.60 10.28
N PRO A 140 7.16 2.61 11.59
CA PRO A 140 6.77 3.82 12.29
C PRO A 140 7.96 4.76 12.44
N MET A 141 7.74 6.05 12.20
CA MET A 141 8.81 7.05 12.28
C MET A 141 9.23 7.33 13.74
N PRO A 142 10.46 7.86 13.96
CA PRO A 142 10.91 8.31 15.27
C PRO A 142 10.03 9.43 15.82
N LYS A 143 9.83 9.43 17.15
CA LYS A 143 9.05 10.46 17.86
C LYS A 143 9.78 11.79 18.01
N LEU A 144 11.10 11.81 17.80
CA LEU A 144 11.96 12.98 18.04
C LEU A 144 11.59 14.13 17.09
N GLY A 145 11.31 15.31 17.65
CA GLY A 145 10.82 16.48 16.93
C GLY A 145 9.38 16.34 16.40
N ARG A 146 8.58 15.43 16.99
CA ARG A 146 7.14 15.19 16.77
C ARG A 146 6.45 14.71 18.05
N GLU A 147 6.93 15.14 19.22
CA GLU A 147 6.54 14.61 20.53
C GLU A 147 5.04 14.82 20.81
N HIS A 148 4.50 15.96 20.39
CA HIS A 148 3.07 16.30 20.47
C HIS A 148 2.17 15.39 19.61
N ARG A 149 2.71 14.87 18.51
CA ARG A 149 2.04 13.91 17.59
C ARG A 149 2.25 12.45 17.97
N SER A 150 3.00 12.17 19.05
CA SER A 150 3.41 10.79 19.41
C SER A 150 2.25 9.83 19.71
N ALA A 151 1.08 10.34 20.08
CA ALA A 151 -0.14 9.55 20.27
C ALA A 151 -0.77 9.07 18.94
N GLU A 152 -0.56 9.81 17.84
CA GLU A 152 -1.09 9.42 16.53
C GLU A 152 -0.51 8.08 16.06
N ILE A 153 0.74 7.76 16.40
CA ILE A 153 1.39 6.51 16.00
C ILE A 153 0.62 5.30 16.58
N SER A 154 0.37 5.27 17.88
CA SER A 154 -0.32 4.14 18.51
C SER A 154 -1.80 4.06 18.12
N GLU A 155 -2.47 5.20 17.91
CA GLU A 155 -3.84 5.25 17.41
C GLU A 155 -3.93 4.77 15.95
N THR A 156 -3.01 5.17 15.08
CA THR A 156 -2.97 4.76 13.67
C THR A 156 -2.71 3.26 13.54
N ILE A 157 -1.79 2.69 14.33
CA ILE A 157 -1.59 1.23 14.37
C ILE A 157 -2.88 0.52 14.81
N ARG A 158 -3.61 1.06 15.81
CA ARG A 158 -4.90 0.51 16.24
C ARG A 158 -5.94 0.56 15.10
N TYR A 159 -6.03 1.66 14.35
CA TYR A 159 -6.89 1.77 13.18
C TYR A 159 -6.54 0.75 12.09
N MET A 160 -5.26 0.66 11.72
CA MET A 160 -4.76 -0.34 10.77
C MET A 160 -5.15 -1.76 11.21
N ARG A 161 -4.85 -2.15 12.46
CA ARG A 161 -5.23 -3.47 12.98
C ARG A 161 -6.75 -3.69 13.01
N GLY A 162 -7.53 -2.68 13.36
CA GLY A 162 -8.99 -2.72 13.37
C GLY A 162 -9.63 -2.93 12.00
N TRP A 163 -9.00 -2.41 10.94
CA TRP A 163 -9.40 -2.64 9.54
C TRP A 163 -8.76 -3.88 8.90
N GLY A 164 -8.04 -4.69 9.68
CA GLY A 164 -7.47 -5.97 9.24
C GLY A 164 -6.07 -5.90 8.65
N ALA A 165 -5.32 -4.82 8.90
CA ALA A 165 -3.91 -4.75 8.54
C ALA A 165 -3.09 -5.80 9.30
N THR A 166 -2.42 -6.65 8.54
CA THR A 166 -1.61 -7.78 8.99
C THR A 166 -0.12 -7.48 9.05
N GLY A 167 0.35 -6.39 8.44
CA GLY A 167 1.78 -6.07 8.31
C GLY A 167 2.59 -6.09 9.61
N ASP A 168 3.87 -6.40 9.49
CA ASP A 168 4.83 -6.44 10.58
C ASP A 168 5.31 -5.03 10.91
N VAL A 169 5.21 -4.65 12.18
CA VAL A 169 5.68 -3.33 12.64
C VAL A 169 7.15 -3.45 13.05
N ASN A 170 8.04 -2.78 12.32
CA ASN A 170 9.47 -2.80 12.57
C ASN A 170 9.92 -1.51 13.27
N HIS A 171 10.23 -1.62 14.56
CA HIS A 171 10.59 -0.50 15.42
C HIS A 171 12.03 0.01 15.27
N VAL A 172 12.84 -0.54 14.35
CA VAL A 172 14.27 -0.19 14.18
C VAL A 172 14.54 1.32 14.18
N LEU A 173 13.72 2.15 13.52
CA LEU A 173 13.91 3.61 13.54
C LEU A 173 13.56 4.27 14.89
N GLN A 174 12.60 3.72 15.63
CA GLN A 174 12.16 4.27 16.92
C GLN A 174 13.16 4.01 18.05
N ASP A 175 13.94 2.93 17.94
CA ASP A 175 14.97 2.56 18.91
C ASP A 175 16.27 3.38 18.74
N VAL A 176 16.43 4.11 17.62
CA VAL A 176 17.59 4.98 17.37
C VAL A 176 17.54 6.23 18.25
N LYS A 177 18.40 6.28 19.27
CA LYS A 177 18.64 7.49 20.06
C LYS A 177 19.13 8.62 19.14
N GLY A 178 18.41 9.74 19.11
CA GLY A 178 18.72 10.86 18.21
C GLY A 178 18.30 10.66 16.75
N GLY A 179 17.65 9.54 16.41
CA GLY A 179 17.12 9.31 15.06
C GLY A 179 15.94 10.25 14.76
N ARG A 180 15.93 10.83 13.56
CA ARG A 180 14.81 11.65 13.06
C ARG A 180 14.61 11.31 11.58
N ALA A 181 13.38 10.96 11.21
CA ALA A 181 12.97 10.60 9.86
C ALA A 181 11.49 10.94 9.64
N SER A 182 11.07 11.31 8.43
CA SER A 182 9.66 11.52 8.04
C SER A 182 9.25 10.50 7.00
N GLY A 183 8.04 9.94 7.08
CA GLY A 183 7.54 8.99 6.05
C GLY A 183 7.42 9.61 4.65
N SER A 184 7.31 10.94 4.56
CA SER A 184 7.36 11.73 3.31
C SER A 184 8.75 11.85 2.67
N ASP A 185 9.81 11.42 3.36
CA ASP A 185 11.13 11.26 2.74
C ASP A 185 11.36 9.82 2.20
N PHE A 186 10.35 8.93 2.23
CA PHE A 186 10.45 7.56 1.72
C PHE A 186 9.53 7.28 0.52
N ILE A 187 10.07 6.61 -0.50
CA ILE A 187 9.33 6.14 -1.67
C ILE A 187 9.46 4.62 -1.81
N SER A 188 8.33 3.95 -1.99
CA SER A 188 8.25 2.52 -2.27
C SER A 188 8.39 2.28 -3.78
N THR A 189 9.36 1.48 -4.21
CA THR A 189 9.56 1.10 -5.62
C THR A 189 9.61 -0.41 -5.80
N THR A 190 9.47 -0.87 -7.04
CA THR A 190 9.65 -2.29 -7.42
C THR A 190 11.07 -2.82 -7.15
N HIS A 191 12.05 -1.93 -7.00
CA HIS A 191 13.47 -2.25 -6.92
C HIS A 191 14.05 -2.08 -5.50
N GLY A 192 13.30 -1.48 -4.57
CA GLY A 192 13.70 -1.20 -3.20
C GLY A 192 12.97 0.01 -2.63
N ILE A 193 13.48 0.52 -1.52
CA ILE A 193 12.99 1.72 -0.84
C ILE A 193 13.95 2.87 -1.15
N LEU A 194 13.46 3.99 -1.70
CA LEU A 194 14.25 5.21 -1.79
C LEU A 194 14.08 6.00 -0.48
N MET A 195 15.17 6.50 0.10
CA MET A 195 15.16 7.26 1.36
C MET A 195 15.92 8.58 1.23
N GLY A 196 15.21 9.69 1.25
CA GLY A 196 15.78 11.03 1.37
C GLY A 196 16.41 11.25 2.75
N TYR A 197 17.63 11.80 2.80
CA TYR A 197 18.30 12.19 4.05
C TYR A 197 19.12 13.47 3.85
N GLY A 198 19.50 14.14 4.95
CA GLY A 198 20.33 15.35 4.93
C GLY A 198 19.57 16.63 5.29
N THR A 199 18.25 16.56 5.37
CA THR A 199 17.39 17.67 5.82
C THR A 199 17.21 17.68 7.34
N SER A 200 16.58 18.74 7.85
CA SER A 200 16.14 18.79 9.25
C SER A 200 15.11 17.70 9.61
N ARG A 201 14.36 17.17 8.63
CA ARG A 201 13.30 16.15 8.80
C ARG A 201 13.85 14.73 8.89
N THR A 202 14.83 14.39 8.05
CA THR A 202 15.42 13.04 7.98
C THR A 202 16.93 13.09 8.04
N ASN A 203 17.49 12.63 9.17
CA ASN A 203 18.89 12.79 9.50
C ASN A 203 19.77 11.61 9.05
N LYS A 204 21.08 11.87 8.98
CA LYS A 204 22.09 10.88 8.58
C LYS A 204 22.12 9.65 9.49
N LEU A 205 21.78 9.79 10.78
CA LEU A 205 21.72 8.67 11.73
C LEU A 205 20.67 7.64 11.32
N SER A 206 19.43 8.08 11.05
CA SER A 206 18.36 7.18 10.59
C SER A 206 18.69 6.47 9.27
N MET A 207 19.39 7.15 8.35
CA MET A 207 19.90 6.53 7.11
C MET A 207 20.97 5.47 7.42
N MET A 208 21.94 5.78 8.29
CA MET A 208 22.99 4.83 8.68
C MET A 208 22.43 3.60 9.42
N THR A 209 21.33 3.73 10.16
CA THR A 209 20.63 2.59 10.76
C THR A 209 20.01 1.68 9.68
N LEU A 210 19.22 2.24 8.76
CA LEU A 210 18.51 1.46 7.75
C LEU A 210 19.42 0.84 6.68
N THR A 211 20.59 1.42 6.43
CA THR A 211 21.62 0.84 5.56
C THR A 211 22.54 -0.17 6.27
N GLY A 212 22.43 -0.30 7.60
CA GLY A 212 23.29 -1.16 8.42
C GLY A 212 24.71 -0.62 8.62
N ALA A 213 24.97 0.65 8.32
CA ALA A 213 26.31 1.26 8.41
C ALA A 213 26.81 1.45 9.85
N ILE A 214 25.91 1.49 10.84
CA ILE A 214 26.24 1.54 12.29
C ILE A 214 25.78 0.28 13.04
N ALA A 215 25.54 -0.81 12.33
CA ALA A 215 25.09 -2.05 12.94
C ALA A 215 26.19 -2.66 13.84
N PRO A 216 25.87 -3.09 15.08
CA PRO A 216 26.87 -3.63 16.01
C PRO A 216 27.38 -5.03 15.64
N SER A 217 26.76 -5.70 14.67
CA SER A 217 27.17 -7.01 14.17
C SER A 217 26.88 -7.16 12.68
N GLU A 218 27.62 -8.04 12.00
CA GLU A 218 27.41 -8.31 10.58
C GLU A 218 26.00 -8.83 10.29
N ALA A 219 25.46 -9.72 11.14
CA ALA A 219 24.08 -10.20 11.01
C ALA A 219 23.02 -9.10 11.14
N THR A 220 23.24 -8.07 11.97
CA THR A 220 22.33 -6.91 12.05
C THR A 220 22.52 -5.96 10.87
N ALA A 221 23.72 -5.87 10.30
CA ALA A 221 23.97 -5.15 9.05
C ALA A 221 23.27 -5.84 7.86
N GLU A 222 23.30 -7.17 7.78
CA GLU A 222 22.60 -7.96 6.78
C GLU A 222 21.08 -7.79 6.88
N GLN A 223 20.51 -7.83 8.09
CA GLN A 223 19.08 -7.60 8.29
C GLN A 223 18.64 -6.20 7.85
N ALA A 224 19.45 -5.16 8.12
CA ALA A 224 19.19 -3.81 7.63
C ALA A 224 19.29 -3.73 6.09
N ARG A 225 20.34 -4.30 5.49
CA ARG A 225 20.50 -4.37 4.01
C ARG A 225 19.40 -5.16 3.33
N ALA A 226 18.80 -6.16 3.99
CA ALA A 226 17.68 -6.93 3.44
C ALA A 226 16.45 -6.05 3.13
N LEU A 227 16.31 -4.91 3.80
CA LEU A 227 15.27 -3.90 3.51
C LEU A 227 15.43 -3.22 2.13
N CYS A 228 16.59 -3.38 1.47
CA CYS A 228 16.89 -2.80 0.16
C CYS A 228 16.65 -1.28 0.12
N VAL A 229 17.14 -0.56 1.13
CA VAL A 229 17.05 0.91 1.22
C VAL A 229 18.20 1.55 0.46
N GLU A 230 17.87 2.29 -0.59
CA GLU A 230 18.77 3.12 -1.38
C GLU A 230 18.65 4.58 -0.91
N PRO A 231 19.69 5.15 -0.28
CA PRO A 231 19.64 6.53 0.20
C PRO A 231 19.61 7.53 -0.96
N VAL A 232 19.15 8.75 -0.72
CA VAL A 232 19.23 9.91 -1.62
C VAL A 232 19.60 11.12 -0.76
N GLU A 233 20.71 11.79 -1.07
CA GLU A 233 21.14 12.97 -0.32
C GLU A 233 20.35 14.20 -0.80
N MET A 234 19.58 14.78 0.09
CA MET A 234 18.70 15.92 -0.19
C MET A 234 19.37 17.21 0.26
N LEU A 235 19.20 18.28 -0.53
CA LEU A 235 19.67 19.62 -0.13
C LEU A 235 18.95 20.07 1.16
N PRO A 236 19.59 20.87 2.04
CA PRO A 236 19.07 21.16 3.39
C PRO A 236 17.71 21.85 3.42
N ASP A 237 17.43 22.64 2.39
CA ASP A 237 16.20 23.40 2.11
C ASP A 237 15.15 22.60 1.31
N SER A 238 15.51 21.42 0.78
CA SER A 238 14.66 20.65 -0.11
C SER A 238 13.32 20.24 0.55
N PRO A 239 12.20 20.30 -0.20
CA PRO A 239 10.95 19.64 0.20
C PRO A 239 11.14 18.11 0.36
N PRO A 240 10.18 17.41 0.99
CA PRO A 240 10.18 15.96 1.14
C PRO A 240 10.43 15.19 -0.16
N LEU A 241 11.21 14.10 -0.09
CA LEU A 241 11.56 13.33 -1.31
C LEU A 241 10.30 12.89 -2.09
N SER A 242 9.22 12.51 -1.40
CA SER A 242 7.98 12.05 -2.06
C SER A 242 7.11 13.16 -2.67
N ASP A 243 7.46 14.44 -2.44
CA ASP A 243 6.85 15.59 -3.12
C ASP A 243 7.61 15.96 -4.40
N VAL A 244 8.84 15.48 -4.52
CA VAL A 244 9.78 15.79 -5.60
C VAL A 244 9.86 14.66 -6.63
N ILE A 245 9.74 13.41 -6.16
CA ILE A 245 9.75 12.19 -6.97
C ILE A 245 8.56 11.30 -6.57
N ALA A 246 7.88 10.73 -7.56
CA ALA A 246 6.96 9.61 -7.40
C ALA A 246 7.34 8.45 -8.32
N PHE A 247 7.03 7.24 -7.90
CA PHE A 247 7.25 6.03 -8.69
C PHE A 247 5.94 5.58 -9.33
N ALA A 248 5.95 5.38 -10.66
CA ALA A 248 4.81 4.96 -11.46
C ALA A 248 5.18 3.78 -12.37
N GLY A 249 4.18 2.98 -12.74
CA GLY A 249 4.33 1.86 -13.65
C GLY A 249 5.35 0.82 -13.16
N GLN A 250 6.29 0.46 -14.04
CA GLN A 250 7.31 -0.56 -13.78
C GLN A 250 8.69 0.02 -13.43
N ARG A 251 9.05 1.14 -14.06
CA ARG A 251 10.40 1.73 -14.08
C ARG A 251 10.38 3.23 -14.33
N THR A 252 9.26 3.89 -14.01
CA THR A 252 9.02 5.29 -14.38
C THR A 252 9.08 6.16 -13.12
N LEU A 253 9.90 7.20 -13.17
CA LEU A 253 10.00 8.24 -12.16
C LEU A 253 9.28 9.49 -12.69
N VAL A 254 8.25 9.91 -11.99
CA VAL A 254 7.58 11.20 -12.20
C VAL A 254 8.26 12.19 -11.27
N ILE A 255 8.79 13.29 -11.82
CA ILE A 255 9.64 14.23 -11.08
C ILE A 255 9.17 15.66 -11.29
N SER A 256 9.28 16.50 -10.26
CA SER A 256 9.13 17.95 -10.41
C SER A 256 10.36 18.52 -11.12
N ASP A 257 10.16 19.37 -12.13
CA ASP A 257 11.22 20.02 -12.93
C ASP A 257 11.89 21.16 -12.14
N THR A 258 12.52 20.79 -11.03
CA THR A 258 13.23 21.66 -10.07
C THR A 258 14.65 21.14 -9.83
N GLU A 259 15.55 21.97 -9.31
CA GLU A 259 16.92 21.55 -8.98
C GLU A 259 16.94 20.34 -8.04
N HIS A 260 16.12 20.35 -6.99
CA HIS A 260 15.96 19.24 -6.05
C HIS A 260 15.52 17.95 -6.78
N GLY A 261 14.61 18.06 -7.75
CA GLY A 261 14.13 16.94 -8.57
C GLY A 261 15.20 16.35 -9.48
N HIS A 262 15.95 17.19 -10.19
CA HIS A 262 17.05 16.72 -11.03
C HIS A 262 18.16 16.07 -10.21
N ASN A 263 18.55 16.66 -9.08
CA ASN A 263 19.60 16.12 -8.20
C ASN A 263 19.19 14.76 -7.61
N ALA A 264 18.01 14.68 -6.97
CA ALA A 264 17.51 13.43 -6.40
C ALA A 264 17.38 12.32 -7.46
N THR A 265 16.90 12.66 -8.66
CA THR A 265 16.74 11.69 -9.76
C THR A 265 18.09 11.19 -10.29
N GLN A 266 19.07 12.08 -10.47
CA GLN A 266 20.42 11.69 -10.87
C GLN A 266 21.04 10.69 -9.88
N GLN A 267 20.88 10.93 -8.57
CA GLN A 267 21.34 9.99 -7.55
C GLN A 267 20.63 8.63 -7.62
N VAL A 268 19.30 8.60 -7.82
CA VAL A 268 18.55 7.33 -7.96
C VAL A 268 19.03 6.53 -9.18
N VAL A 269 19.21 7.18 -10.32
CA VAL A 269 19.71 6.54 -11.56
C VAL A 269 21.14 6.00 -11.37
N GLN A 270 22.01 6.74 -10.69
CA GLN A 270 23.39 6.31 -10.40
C GLN A 270 23.45 5.14 -9.41
N ARG A 271 22.60 5.11 -8.38
CA ARG A 271 22.57 4.05 -7.35
C ARG A 271 21.92 2.76 -7.87
N ILE A 272 20.93 2.86 -8.77
CA ILE A 272 20.24 1.72 -9.37
C ILE A 272 20.47 1.68 -10.89
N PRO A 273 21.72 1.49 -11.37
CA PRO A 273 22.07 1.58 -12.79
C PRO A 273 21.58 0.39 -13.63
N LYS A 274 21.09 -0.67 -12.98
CA LYS A 274 20.54 -1.87 -13.64
C LYS A 274 19.14 -1.66 -14.20
N VAL A 275 18.48 -0.57 -13.82
CA VAL A 275 17.10 -0.26 -14.22
C VAL A 275 17.14 0.84 -15.29
N PRO A 276 16.61 0.60 -16.50
CA PRO A 276 16.50 1.64 -17.52
C PRO A 276 15.32 2.55 -17.17
N TRP A 277 15.58 3.53 -16.30
CA TRP A 277 14.59 4.48 -15.78
C TRP A 277 14.00 5.35 -16.90
N GLN A 278 12.67 5.42 -16.97
CA GLN A 278 11.96 6.46 -17.71
C GLN A 278 11.73 7.64 -16.76
N ILE A 279 12.09 8.85 -17.16
CA ILE A 279 11.94 10.06 -16.33
C ILE A 279 10.93 10.99 -17.00
N ILE A 280 9.85 11.33 -16.30
CA ILE A 280 8.82 12.27 -16.75
C ILE A 280 8.92 13.53 -15.90
N LYS A 281 9.03 14.70 -16.56
CA LYS A 281 9.20 16.00 -15.91
C LYS A 281 7.91 16.80 -15.89
N LEU A 282 7.37 17.03 -14.69
CA LEU A 282 6.20 17.88 -14.46
C LEU A 282 6.63 19.29 -14.06
N GLU A 283 5.76 20.27 -14.25
CA GLU A 283 6.03 21.68 -13.98
C GLU A 283 6.37 21.93 -12.49
N PRO A 284 7.22 22.92 -12.18
CA PRO A 284 7.50 23.32 -10.80
C PRO A 284 6.20 23.78 -10.12
N GLY A 285 5.97 23.29 -8.89
CA GLY A 285 4.74 23.58 -8.13
C GLY A 285 3.54 22.70 -8.45
N CYS A 286 3.58 21.89 -9.52
CA CYS A 286 2.55 20.90 -9.80
C CYS A 286 2.54 19.83 -8.70
N CYS A 287 1.40 19.66 -8.02
CA CYS A 287 1.21 18.55 -7.08
C CYS A 287 0.86 17.26 -7.82
N PHE A 288 1.47 16.14 -7.44
CA PHE A 288 1.17 14.84 -8.02
C PHE A 288 1.22 13.72 -6.97
N PHE A 289 0.52 12.62 -7.23
CA PHE A 289 0.52 11.42 -6.42
C PHE A 289 0.54 10.17 -7.28
N SER A 290 1.59 9.35 -7.10
CA SER A 290 1.64 7.96 -7.55
C SER A 290 2.42 7.14 -6.53
N HIS A 291 2.09 5.86 -6.41
CA HIS A 291 2.68 4.96 -5.43
C HIS A 291 2.66 3.51 -5.94
N LEU A 292 3.56 2.67 -5.43
CA LEU A 292 3.60 1.24 -5.73
C LEU A 292 2.33 0.52 -5.24
N ALA A 293 1.37 0.31 -6.16
CA ALA A 293 0.08 -0.29 -5.87
C ALA A 293 0.09 -1.83 -6.06
N GLY A 294 0.26 -2.58 -4.97
CA GLY A 294 -0.03 -4.01 -4.96
C GLY A 294 1.05 -4.90 -5.60
N VAL A 295 0.64 -5.79 -6.50
CA VAL A 295 1.50 -6.80 -7.19
C VAL A 295 1.71 -6.46 -8.68
N ASN A 296 0.97 -5.49 -9.20
CA ASN A 296 0.96 -5.15 -10.62
C ASN A 296 1.49 -3.72 -10.79
N TYR A 297 2.02 -3.44 -11.98
CA TYR A 297 2.42 -2.09 -12.36
C TYR A 297 1.17 -1.26 -12.64
N VAL A 298 0.98 -0.16 -11.89
CA VAL A 298 -0.12 0.79 -12.09
C VAL A 298 0.46 2.07 -12.68
N TYR A 299 -0.12 2.51 -13.79
CA TYR A 299 0.32 3.68 -14.57
C TYR A 299 -0.53 4.93 -14.26
N ASP A 300 -1.45 4.82 -13.32
CA ASP A 300 -2.28 5.92 -12.84
C ASP A 300 -1.44 6.91 -12.03
N VAL A 301 -1.57 8.20 -12.35
CA VAL A 301 -0.90 9.30 -11.66
C VAL A 301 -1.94 10.37 -11.40
N LEU A 302 -2.24 10.67 -10.14
CA LEU A 302 -3.07 11.84 -9.82
C LEU A 302 -2.21 13.09 -10.00
N CYS A 303 -2.76 14.10 -10.66
CA CYS A 303 -2.07 15.32 -11.04
C CYS A 303 -2.98 16.52 -10.78
N ASP A 304 -2.38 17.62 -10.35
CA ASP A 304 -3.05 18.89 -10.14
C ASP A 304 -3.66 19.40 -11.45
N GLN A 305 -4.98 19.64 -11.45
CA GLN A 305 -5.74 20.00 -12.66
C GLN A 305 -5.34 21.36 -13.23
N ASP A 306 -4.75 22.24 -12.40
CA ASP A 306 -4.31 23.58 -12.83
C ASP A 306 -3.06 23.56 -13.75
N PHE A 307 -2.45 22.38 -13.95
CA PHE A 307 -1.21 22.19 -14.72
C PHE A 307 -1.44 21.32 -15.98
N PRO A 308 -2.07 21.86 -17.04
CA PRO A 308 -2.44 21.09 -18.23
C PRO A 308 -1.25 20.52 -18.99
N LEU A 309 -0.13 21.25 -19.10
CA LEU A 309 1.08 20.76 -19.77
C LEU A 309 1.69 19.55 -19.04
N SER A 310 1.64 19.54 -17.70
CA SER A 310 2.04 18.38 -16.89
C SER A 310 1.13 17.16 -17.13
N MET A 311 -0.19 17.37 -17.25
CA MET A 311 -1.13 16.29 -17.59
C MET A 311 -0.92 15.74 -19.01
N GLU A 312 -0.69 16.62 -20.00
CA GLU A 312 -0.39 16.21 -21.38
C GLU A 312 0.89 15.37 -21.45
N ARG A 313 1.99 15.82 -20.82
CA ARG A 313 3.26 15.07 -20.75
C ARG A 313 3.12 13.70 -20.10
N LEU A 314 2.26 13.55 -19.09
CA LEU A 314 1.96 12.26 -18.48
C LEU A 314 1.28 11.32 -19.50
N GLY A 315 0.27 11.82 -20.21
CA GLY A 315 -0.44 11.07 -21.27
C GLY A 315 0.48 10.66 -22.43
N GLU A 316 1.27 11.59 -22.96
CA GLU A 316 2.27 11.33 -24.01
C GLU A 316 3.30 10.26 -23.59
N SER A 317 3.66 10.24 -22.30
CA SER A 317 4.61 9.28 -21.73
C SER A 317 4.01 7.90 -21.46
N GLY A 318 2.73 7.68 -21.78
CA GLY A 318 2.00 6.42 -21.54
C GLY A 318 1.53 6.22 -20.11
N MET A 319 1.46 7.28 -19.29
CA MET A 319 0.80 7.25 -17.99
C MET A 319 -0.69 7.60 -18.15
N ASN A 320 -1.48 7.34 -17.11
CA ASN A 320 -2.90 7.67 -17.05
C ASN A 320 -3.13 8.80 -16.03
N PRO A 321 -3.13 10.08 -16.46
CA PRO A 321 -3.30 11.22 -15.57
C PRO A 321 -4.75 11.34 -15.07
N PHE A 322 -4.92 11.44 -13.75
CA PHE A 322 -6.21 11.77 -13.12
C PHE A 322 -6.16 13.23 -12.62
N PRO A 323 -7.03 14.13 -13.13
CA PRO A 323 -7.08 15.51 -12.67
C PRO A 323 -7.65 15.61 -11.26
N VAL A 324 -7.08 16.50 -10.45
CA VAL A 324 -7.52 16.81 -9.08
C VAL A 324 -7.54 18.32 -8.88
N GLU A 325 -8.66 18.86 -8.38
CA GLU A 325 -8.73 20.23 -7.88
C GLU A 325 -7.92 20.36 -6.57
N TRP A 326 -6.78 21.06 -6.60
CA TRP A 326 -5.84 21.13 -5.48
C TRP A 326 -5.46 22.55 -5.01
N SER A 327 -6.25 23.57 -5.38
CA SER A 327 -5.89 24.98 -5.19
C SER A 327 -5.66 25.40 -3.72
N GLU A 328 -6.58 25.09 -2.80
CA GLU A 328 -6.49 25.55 -1.40
C GLU A 328 -5.43 24.79 -0.59
N PRO A 329 -5.30 23.45 -0.69
CA PRO A 329 -4.19 22.75 -0.05
C PRO A 329 -2.82 23.23 -0.57
N ARG A 330 -2.70 23.55 -1.86
CA ARG A 330 -1.47 24.07 -2.47
C ARG A 330 -1.05 25.42 -1.89
N LYS A 331 -1.97 26.34 -1.61
CA LYS A 331 -1.69 27.62 -0.88
C LYS A 331 -1.03 27.39 0.48
N LEU A 332 -1.41 26.32 1.18
CA LEU A 332 -0.85 25.95 2.48
C LEU A 332 0.41 25.06 2.38
N GLY A 333 0.93 24.84 1.16
CA GLY A 333 2.09 23.96 0.92
C GLY A 333 1.80 22.48 1.15
N ILE A 334 0.53 22.06 1.16
CA ILE A 334 0.13 20.66 1.39
C ILE A 334 0.13 19.90 0.07
N THR A 335 0.98 18.88 -0.03
CA THR A 335 0.97 17.97 -1.17
C THR A 335 -0.05 16.86 -0.98
N MET A 336 -0.60 16.34 -2.09
CA MET A 336 -1.48 15.16 -2.10
C MET A 336 -0.85 13.95 -1.39
N ARG A 337 0.48 13.84 -1.43
CA ARG A 337 1.24 12.76 -0.80
C ARG A 337 1.33 12.91 0.72
N SER A 338 1.53 14.13 1.24
CA SER A 338 1.68 14.40 2.68
C SER A 338 0.46 13.95 3.51
N ILE A 339 -0.75 14.03 2.93
CA ILE A 339 -2.01 13.65 3.58
C ILE A 339 -2.39 12.18 3.44
N CYS A 340 -1.66 11.42 2.60
CA CYS A 340 -1.97 10.05 2.23
C CYS A 340 -1.02 9.04 2.88
N MET A 341 -1.40 8.49 4.05
CA MET A 341 -0.73 7.30 4.55
C MET A 341 -1.21 6.05 3.79
N THR A 342 -0.44 5.65 2.78
CA THR A 342 -0.68 4.40 2.04
C THR A 342 -0.36 3.19 2.90
N ALA A 343 -1.32 2.28 3.06
CA ALA A 343 -1.21 1.09 3.87
C ALA A 343 -1.65 -0.16 3.10
N ARG A 344 -0.87 -1.23 3.15
CA ARG A 344 -1.20 -2.50 2.50
C ARG A 344 -1.74 -3.50 3.54
N PHE A 345 -2.93 -4.04 3.31
CA PHE A 345 -3.53 -5.07 4.15
C PHE A 345 -3.42 -6.42 3.40
N THR A 346 -2.72 -7.43 3.95
CA THR A 346 -2.59 -8.70 3.25
C THR A 346 -3.76 -9.64 3.51
N ARG A 347 -4.29 -10.21 2.43
CA ARG A 347 -5.12 -11.42 2.45
C ARG A 347 -4.54 -12.45 1.50
N GLY A 348 -3.91 -13.47 2.07
CA GLY A 348 -3.34 -14.60 1.34
C GLY A 348 -1.83 -14.50 1.14
N THR A 349 -1.18 -15.67 1.11
CA THR A 349 0.26 -15.85 0.95
C THR A 349 0.79 -15.30 -0.37
N MET A 350 2.03 -14.78 -0.36
CA MET A 350 2.73 -14.21 -1.54
C MET A 350 3.14 -15.25 -2.61
N ASN A 351 2.34 -16.29 -2.85
CA ASN A 351 2.59 -17.32 -3.86
C ASN A 351 1.88 -17.01 -5.19
N ALA A 352 1.96 -15.77 -5.66
CA ALA A 352 1.61 -15.38 -7.02
C ALA A 352 2.91 -15.05 -7.78
N GLY A 353 3.39 -15.98 -8.60
CA GLY A 353 4.70 -15.92 -9.24
C GLY A 353 4.84 -14.81 -10.29
N GLY A 354 5.21 -13.60 -9.83
CA GLY A 354 5.59 -12.47 -10.71
C GLY A 354 6.89 -11.75 -10.31
N TYR A 355 7.49 -12.08 -9.16
CA TYR A 355 8.54 -11.26 -8.53
C TYR A 355 9.89 -11.94 -8.28
N ALA A 356 10.18 -13.05 -8.95
CA ALA A 356 11.45 -13.78 -8.82
C ALA A 356 12.73 -12.97 -9.15
N ASN A 357 12.59 -11.72 -9.63
CA ASN A 357 13.69 -10.86 -10.08
C ASN A 357 14.03 -9.68 -9.14
N SER A 358 13.34 -9.49 -8.00
CA SER A 358 13.67 -8.42 -7.05
C SER A 358 14.42 -8.95 -5.81
N ARG A 359 15.49 -8.24 -5.39
CA ARG A 359 16.30 -8.58 -4.22
C ARG A 359 15.54 -8.51 -2.88
N GLY A 360 14.40 -7.81 -2.84
CA GLY A 360 13.63 -7.53 -1.63
C GLY A 360 12.91 -8.73 -1.00
N HIS A 361 12.84 -9.90 -1.65
CA HIS A 361 12.22 -11.10 -1.10
C HIS A 361 12.89 -11.64 0.18
N ALA A 362 14.07 -11.15 0.54
CA ALA A 362 14.74 -11.49 1.79
C ALA A 362 14.05 -10.86 3.03
N ALA A 363 13.49 -9.65 2.93
CA ALA A 363 13.00 -8.88 4.08
C ALA A 363 11.89 -9.58 4.89
N SER A 364 10.93 -10.24 4.21
CA SER A 364 9.83 -10.96 4.88
C SER A 364 10.26 -12.27 5.55
N SER A 365 11.49 -12.75 5.29
CA SER A 365 12.01 -13.98 5.90
C SER A 365 12.62 -13.79 7.28
N PHE A 366 12.93 -12.54 7.68
CA PHE A 366 13.69 -12.22 8.90
C PHE A 366 12.85 -11.69 10.08
N ASN A 367 11.58 -11.34 9.88
CA ASN A 367 10.74 -10.73 10.93
C ASN A 367 10.27 -11.69 12.03
N TYR A 368 10.56 -12.99 11.93
CA TYR A 368 10.20 -13.97 12.97
C TYR A 368 11.40 -14.81 13.41
N HIS A 369 11.57 -14.95 14.74
CA HIS A 369 12.40 -15.96 15.41
C HIS A 369 11.89 -17.41 15.22
N SER A 370 11.38 -17.74 14.02
CA SER A 370 10.82 -19.06 13.68
C SER A 370 11.84 -20.20 13.79
N ARG A 371 13.13 -19.90 13.55
CA ARG A 371 14.23 -20.87 13.70
C ARG A 371 14.35 -21.41 15.14
N ASP A 372 14.20 -20.57 16.17
CA ASP A 372 14.31 -21.01 17.57
C ASP A 372 12.99 -21.43 18.22
N ILE A 373 11.84 -20.98 17.69
CA ILE A 373 10.52 -21.49 18.15
C ILE A 373 10.40 -23.01 17.89
N SER A 374 11.09 -23.53 16.86
CA SER A 374 11.18 -24.97 16.58
C SER A 374 11.72 -25.82 17.75
N ARG A 375 12.50 -25.22 18.66
CA ARG A 375 13.12 -25.91 19.81
C ARG A 375 12.21 -26.04 21.04
N LYS A 376 11.03 -25.38 21.07
CA LYS A 376 10.05 -25.49 22.17
C LYS A 376 8.78 -26.23 21.73
N SER A 377 8.96 -27.48 21.32
CA SER A 377 7.94 -28.39 20.74
C SER A 377 6.76 -28.77 21.64
N ARG A 378 6.58 -28.16 22.83
CA ARG A 378 5.45 -28.46 23.74
C ARG A 378 4.17 -27.66 23.47
N LEU A 379 4.21 -26.62 22.61
CA LEU A 379 3.05 -25.78 22.30
C LEU A 379 2.27 -26.18 21.01
N PHE A 380 2.75 -27.19 20.27
CA PHE A 380 2.11 -27.69 19.05
C PHE A 380 1.79 -29.20 19.15
N VAL A 381 1.05 -29.59 20.18
CA VAL A 381 0.47 -30.95 20.27
C VAL A 381 -0.64 -31.06 19.21
N GLY A 382 -0.32 -31.65 18.06
CA GLY A 382 -1.27 -31.96 16.98
C GLY A 382 -0.90 -31.46 15.58
N GLY A 383 0.22 -30.73 15.40
CA GLY A 383 0.51 -29.99 14.16
C GLY A 383 1.83 -30.30 13.45
N ASN A 384 2.50 -31.43 13.72
CA ASN A 384 3.73 -31.81 13.01
C ASN A 384 3.40 -32.26 11.58
N ARG A 385 3.40 -31.32 10.63
CA ARG A 385 3.46 -31.61 9.20
C ARG A 385 4.70 -32.46 8.93
N LYS A 386 4.50 -33.71 8.49
CA LYS A 386 5.60 -34.55 8.02
C LYS A 386 6.15 -33.95 6.72
N HIS A 387 7.43 -34.22 6.43
CA HIS A 387 8.01 -33.94 5.10
C HIS A 387 7.12 -34.62 4.04
N GLY A 388 6.50 -33.80 3.17
CA GLY A 388 5.42 -34.21 2.26
C GLY A 388 4.47 -33.03 1.94
N ASP A 389 4.08 -32.26 2.96
CA ASP A 389 3.19 -31.07 2.84
C ASP A 389 3.80 -29.86 2.09
N GLN A 390 4.93 -30.02 1.41
CA GLN A 390 5.56 -28.98 0.58
C GLN A 390 5.18 -29.07 -0.90
N LEU A 391 4.54 -30.16 -1.32
CA LEU A 391 4.05 -30.33 -2.68
C LEU A 391 2.69 -29.61 -2.87
N ALA A 392 2.43 -29.16 -4.10
CA ALA A 392 1.09 -28.70 -4.48
C ALA A 392 0.08 -29.85 -4.27
N PRO A 393 -1.20 -29.58 -3.91
CA PRO A 393 -2.14 -30.63 -3.47
C PRO A 393 -2.24 -31.84 -4.41
N LEU A 394 -2.22 -31.59 -5.72
CA LEU A 394 -2.22 -32.62 -6.76
C LEU A 394 -0.99 -33.54 -6.71
N ALA A 395 0.20 -33.00 -6.44
CA ALA A 395 1.44 -33.77 -6.40
C ALA A 395 1.54 -34.62 -5.13
N ALA A 396 1.05 -34.13 -3.99
CA ALA A 396 0.92 -34.94 -2.77
C ALA A 396 -0.05 -36.13 -2.96
N GLN A 397 -1.18 -35.90 -3.64
CA GLN A 397 -2.16 -36.96 -3.95
C GLN A 397 -1.65 -38.01 -4.96
N LEU A 398 -0.75 -37.61 -5.87
CA LEU A 398 -0.07 -38.53 -6.80
C LEU A 398 1.05 -39.34 -6.14
N GLU A 399 1.74 -38.77 -5.15
CA GLU A 399 2.78 -39.48 -4.38
C GLU A 399 2.18 -40.42 -3.32
N ALA A 400 0.99 -40.10 -2.79
CA ALA A 400 0.22 -40.98 -1.92
C ALA A 400 -0.53 -42.12 -2.66
N ASP A 401 -0.40 -42.22 -3.98
CA ASP A 401 -1.13 -43.16 -4.87
C ASP A 401 -2.69 -43.10 -4.70
N GLU A 402 -3.23 -42.00 -4.14
CA GLU A 402 -4.68 -41.79 -3.95
C GLU A 402 -5.42 -41.54 -5.27
N ILE A 403 -4.72 -41.03 -6.29
CA ILE A 403 -5.24 -40.74 -7.62
C ILE A 403 -4.52 -41.64 -8.64
N GLN A 404 -5.30 -42.29 -9.51
CA GLN A 404 -4.77 -43.09 -10.60
C GLN A 404 -3.82 -42.24 -11.47
N LYS A 405 -2.57 -42.70 -11.63
CA LYS A 405 -1.51 -41.97 -12.35
C LYS A 405 -2.01 -41.53 -13.74
N PRO A 406 -1.92 -40.24 -14.10
CA PRO A 406 -2.54 -39.72 -15.31
C PRO A 406 -1.96 -40.41 -16.54
N VAL A 407 -2.82 -41.02 -17.34
CA VAL A 407 -2.44 -41.66 -18.59
C VAL A 407 -1.88 -40.59 -19.53
N TYR A 408 -0.60 -40.71 -19.87
CA TYR A 408 0.11 -39.73 -20.68
C TYR A 408 -0.38 -39.79 -22.14
N GLN A 409 -1.43 -39.03 -22.46
CA GLN A 409 -1.85 -38.85 -23.84
C GLN A 409 -0.81 -37.97 -24.57
N PRO A 410 -0.20 -38.44 -25.68
CA PRO A 410 0.72 -37.62 -26.44
C PRO A 410 -0.02 -36.40 -27.01
N ILE A 411 0.64 -35.24 -26.98
CA ILE A 411 0.08 -33.97 -27.46
C ILE A 411 -0.41 -34.15 -28.91
N PRO A 412 -1.66 -33.80 -29.25
CA PRO A 412 -2.14 -33.81 -30.63
C PRO A 412 -1.22 -32.95 -31.50
N ARG A 413 -0.60 -33.57 -32.52
CA ARG A 413 0.24 -32.85 -33.49
C ARG A 413 -0.64 -32.03 -34.42
N TYR A 414 -1.05 -30.85 -33.98
CA TYR A 414 -1.59 -29.84 -34.88
C TYR A 414 -0.50 -29.45 -35.89
N ALA A 415 -0.82 -29.50 -37.18
CA ALA A 415 0.07 -28.98 -38.21
C ALA A 415 0.32 -27.47 -37.95
N PRO A 416 1.55 -26.96 -38.17
CA PRO A 416 1.81 -25.54 -38.03
C PRO A 416 0.88 -24.74 -38.98
N PRO A 417 0.35 -23.57 -38.56
CA PRO A 417 -0.49 -22.78 -39.43
C PRO A 417 0.30 -22.33 -40.66
N MET A 418 -0.29 -22.45 -41.86
CA MET A 418 0.30 -21.95 -43.10
C MET A 418 0.31 -20.40 -43.13
N HIS A 419 1.23 -19.79 -42.41
CA HIS A 419 1.54 -18.38 -42.57
C HIS A 419 2.36 -18.20 -43.85
N ARG A 420 1.68 -17.78 -44.93
CA ARG A 420 2.36 -17.21 -46.10
C ARG A 420 3.13 -15.96 -45.64
N PRO A 421 4.39 -15.74 -46.07
CA PRO A 421 5.10 -14.52 -45.75
C PRO A 421 4.38 -13.32 -46.38
N GLY A 422 3.89 -12.41 -45.54
CA GLY A 422 3.27 -11.16 -45.96
C GLY A 422 4.33 -10.19 -46.48
N THR A 423 4.10 -9.61 -47.65
CA THR A 423 4.98 -8.62 -48.28
C THR A 423 4.97 -7.29 -47.53
N VAL A 424 5.92 -7.09 -46.62
CA VAL A 424 6.36 -5.78 -46.15
C VAL A 424 7.89 -5.78 -46.12
N ALA A 425 8.50 -5.33 -47.21
CA ALA A 425 9.93 -5.06 -47.26
C ALA A 425 10.20 -3.63 -46.75
N PRO A 426 11.15 -3.40 -45.83
CA PRO A 426 11.59 -2.04 -45.53
C PRO A 426 12.35 -1.46 -46.74
N THR A 427 12.01 -0.24 -47.12
CA THR A 427 12.73 0.51 -48.17
C THR A 427 14.10 0.96 -47.66
N GLU A 428 15.17 0.34 -48.15
CA GLU A 428 16.53 0.86 -48.00
C GLU A 428 16.78 2.04 -48.98
N PRO A 429 17.49 3.10 -48.57
CA PRO A 429 17.95 4.17 -49.46
C PRO A 429 19.13 3.71 -50.35
N PRO A 430 19.41 4.41 -51.47
CA PRO A 430 20.17 3.84 -52.59
C PRO A 430 21.69 3.70 -52.40
N VAL A 431 22.23 2.77 -53.20
CA VAL A 431 23.59 2.23 -53.22
C VAL A 431 24.68 3.23 -53.64
N GLN A 432 25.84 3.14 -52.97
CA GLN A 432 27.19 3.22 -53.57
C GLN A 432 28.09 2.22 -52.81
N GLY A 433 28.91 1.37 -53.43
CA GLY A 433 29.11 1.07 -54.86
C GLY A 433 29.99 -0.18 -55.01
N GLY A 434 30.10 -0.70 -56.24
CA GLY A 434 30.84 -1.93 -56.57
C GLY A 434 30.47 -2.42 -57.96
#